data_AF-A0A2V9L3P2-F1
#
_entry.id   AF-A0A2V9L3P2-F1
#
_cell.length_a   1.000
_cell.length_b   1.000
_cell.length_c   1.000
_cell.angle_alpha   90.00
_cell.angle_beta   90.00
_cell.angle_gamma   90.00
#
_symmetry.space_group_name_H-M   'P 1'
#
loop_
_entity.id
_entity.type
_entity.pdbx_description
1 polymer ?
#
loop_
_entity_poly.entity_id
_entity_poly.type
_entity_poly.pdbx_seq_one_letter_code
_entity_poly.pdbx_strand_id
1 'polypeptide(L)'
;MASPATDPEFGLRHQLSAAQMTMVAVGGSIGTGLLLGTAAAIELAGPAVILTFALAASICWTVALALGELASTHPAAGSFGVYGELYLNAWAGFVSRAGYWAALAVSIGAELVASVT
;
A
#
# COMPACT_ATOMS: atom_id res chain seq x y z
N MET A 1 -14.75 -18.98 -24.93
CA MET A 1 -14.29 -17.65 -25.35
C MET A 1 -15.30 -16.65 -24.80
N ALA A 2 -15.02 -16.05 -23.63
CA ALA A 2 -15.94 -15.09 -23.00
C ALA A 2 -16.05 -13.84 -23.89
N SER A 3 -17.24 -13.25 -23.99
CA SER A 3 -17.45 -12.03 -24.78
C SER A 3 -16.63 -10.87 -24.21
N PRO A 4 -16.12 -9.93 -25.04
CA PRO A 4 -15.32 -8.79 -24.57
C PRO A 4 -16.04 -7.85 -23.59
N ALA A 5 -17.37 -7.98 -23.44
CA ALA A 5 -18.17 -7.18 -22.51
C ALA A 5 -18.11 -7.65 -21.04
N THR A 6 -17.55 -8.83 -20.75
CA THR A 6 -17.47 -9.41 -19.39
C THR A 6 -16.08 -9.37 -18.76
N ASP A 7 -15.08 -8.81 -19.46
CA ASP A 7 -13.74 -8.65 -18.90
C ASP A 7 -13.70 -7.33 -18.11
N PRO A 8 -13.58 -7.35 -16.77
CA PRO A 8 -13.63 -6.13 -15.95
C PRO A 8 -12.53 -5.12 -16.29
N GLU A 9 -11.50 -5.55 -17.02
CA GLU A 9 -10.38 -4.71 -17.45
C GLU A 9 -10.58 -4.11 -18.85
N PHE A 10 -11.66 -4.47 -19.55
CA PHE A 10 -11.94 -3.99 -20.90
C PHE A 10 -12.11 -2.47 -20.91
N GLY A 11 -11.17 -1.77 -21.54
CA GLY A 11 -11.14 -0.31 -21.64
C GLY A 11 -10.17 0.39 -20.69
N LEU A 12 -9.51 -0.32 -19.78
CA LEU A 12 -8.41 0.24 -18.99
C LEU A 12 -7.22 0.57 -19.89
N ARG A 13 -6.57 1.71 -19.63
CA ARG A 13 -5.41 2.18 -20.38
C ARG A 13 -4.22 2.37 -19.47
N HIS A 14 -3.08 1.80 -19.85
CA HIS A 14 -1.82 2.00 -19.13
C HIS A 14 -1.21 3.36 -19.49
N GLN A 15 -1.64 4.41 -18.79
CA GLN A 15 -1.25 5.80 -19.10
C GLN A 15 -0.07 6.32 -18.27
N LEU A 16 0.32 5.62 -17.21
CA LEU A 16 1.43 6.02 -16.36
C LEU A 16 2.72 5.33 -16.81
N SER A 17 3.76 6.13 -17.05
CA SER A 17 5.11 5.60 -17.24
C SER A 17 5.64 4.97 -15.94
N ALA A 18 6.62 4.07 -16.07
CA ALA A 18 7.29 3.48 -14.92
C ALA A 18 7.86 4.54 -13.96
N ALA A 19 8.43 5.63 -14.49
CA ALA A 19 8.95 6.73 -13.68
C ALA A 19 7.84 7.44 -12.88
N GLN A 20 6.65 7.66 -13.48
CA GLN A 20 5.51 8.26 -12.79
C GLN A 20 4.96 7.31 -11.70
N MET A 21 4.89 6.01 -11.97
CA MET A 21 4.47 5.03 -10.97
C MET A 21 5.45 4.97 -9.79
N THR A 22 6.75 4.99 -10.05
CA THR A 22 7.77 5.06 -8.99
C THR A 22 7.65 6.36 -8.19
N MET A 23 7.41 7.50 -8.85
CA MET A 23 7.22 8.78 -8.17
C MET A 23 6.00 8.74 -7.24
N VAL A 24 4.88 8.15 -7.66
CA VAL A 24 3.70 7.94 -6.81
C VAL A 24 4.01 7.02 -5.63
N ALA A 25 4.73 5.92 -5.85
CA ALA A 25 5.10 4.98 -4.80
C ALA A 25 6.03 5.61 -3.74
N VAL A 26 7.03 6.39 -4.19
CA VAL A 26 7.94 7.10 -3.29
C VAL A 26 7.21 8.23 -2.54
N GLY A 27 6.39 9.01 -3.24
CA GLY A 27 5.59 10.08 -2.63
C GLY A 27 4.62 9.56 -1.58
N GLY A 28 3.91 8.46 -1.89
CA GLY A 28 2.97 7.82 -0.97
C GLY A 28 3.64 7.15 0.24
N SER A 29 4.86 6.62 0.09
CA SER A 29 5.58 5.96 1.19
C SER A 29 6.28 6.93 2.14
N ILE A 30 6.77 8.07 1.65
CA ILE A 30 7.35 9.11 2.52
C ILE A 30 6.23 9.78 3.32
N GLY A 31 5.17 10.25 2.64
CA GLY A 31 3.97 10.84 3.24
C GLY A 31 4.25 11.93 4.29
N THR A 32 3.20 12.35 5.01
CA THR A 32 3.37 13.20 6.21
C THR A 32 3.61 12.35 7.47
N GLY A 33 3.21 11.07 7.42
CA GLY A 33 3.31 10.12 8.52
C GLY A 33 4.73 9.79 8.96
N LEU A 34 5.73 9.82 8.06
CA LEU A 34 7.12 9.69 8.49
C LEU A 34 7.51 10.86 9.40
N LEU A 35 7.14 12.09 9.07
CA LEU A 35 7.53 13.26 9.87
C LEU A 35 6.76 13.33 11.20
N LEU A 36 5.44 13.14 11.16
CA LEU A 36 4.58 13.16 12.34
C LEU A 36 4.88 11.99 13.29
N GLY A 37 5.05 10.79 12.74
CA GLY A 37 5.31 9.58 13.50
C GLY A 37 6.75 9.48 14.02
N THR A 38 7.73 10.05 13.31
CA THR A 38 9.14 9.97 13.73
C THR A 38 9.40 10.75 15.01
N ALA A 39 8.76 11.90 15.23
CA ALA A 39 8.91 12.65 16.47
C ALA A 39 8.50 11.80 17.69
N ALA A 40 7.30 11.19 17.64
CA ALA A 40 6.82 10.29 18.68
C ALA A 40 7.69 9.03 18.83
N ALA A 41 8.15 8.45 17.71
CA ALA A 41 9.02 7.28 17.73
C ALA A 41 10.39 7.58 18.37
N ILE A 42 10.97 8.76 18.12
CA ILE A 42 12.21 9.22 18.76
C ILE A 42 11.99 9.44 20.26
N GLU A 43 10.88 10.06 20.66
CA GLU A 43 10.58 10.29 22.08
C GLU A 43 10.47 8.96 22.86
N LEU A 44 9.85 7.95 22.25
CA LEU A 44 9.66 6.63 22.85
C LEU A 44 10.93 5.76 22.83
N ALA A 45 11.62 5.67 21.69
CA ALA A 45 12.72 4.73 21.49
C ALA A 45 14.12 5.36 21.66
N GLY A 46 14.23 6.69 21.65
CA GLY A 46 15.50 7.40 21.69
C GLY A 46 16.41 7.03 20.49
N PRO A 47 17.73 6.88 20.69
CA PRO A 47 18.66 6.50 19.63
C PRO A 47 18.36 5.14 18.99
N ALA A 48 17.65 4.25 19.70
CA ALA A 48 17.28 2.93 19.21
C ALA A 48 16.21 2.97 18.11
N VAL A 49 15.63 4.13 17.81
CA VAL A 49 14.64 4.31 16.73
C VAL A 49 15.17 3.84 15.36
N ILE A 50 16.49 3.90 15.15
CA ILE A 50 17.14 3.41 13.92
C ILE A 50 16.93 1.89 13.79
N LEU A 51 17.07 1.14 14.88
CA LEU A 51 16.86 -0.30 14.89
C LEU A 51 15.38 -0.65 14.66
N THR A 52 14.46 0.13 15.25
CA THR A 52 13.02 -0.10 15.04
C THR A 52 12.61 0.18 13.60
N PHE A 53 13.13 1.25 12.98
CA PHE A 53 12.90 1.53 11.56
C PHE A 53 13.53 0.47 10.65
N ALA A 54 14.74 -0.01 10.96
CA ALA A 54 15.38 -1.07 10.19
C ALA A 54 14.57 -2.38 10.24
N LEU A 55 14.03 -2.73 11.42
CA LEU A 55 13.17 -3.90 11.59
C LEU A 55 11.82 -3.73 10.86
N ALA A 56 11.18 -2.56 10.96
CA ALA A 56 9.95 -2.30 10.23
C ALA A 56 10.18 -2.35 8.71
N ALA A 57 11.28 -1.76 8.24
CA ALA A 57 11.67 -1.77 6.83
C ALA A 57 11.94 -3.19 6.32
N SER A 58 12.57 -4.06 7.11
CA SER A 58 12.82 -5.44 6.69
C SER A 58 11.53 -6.23 6.52
N ILE A 59 10.55 -6.06 7.43
CA ILE A 59 9.23 -6.68 7.31
C ILE A 59 8.51 -6.17 6.06
N CYS A 60 8.45 -4.86 5.87
CA CYS A 60 7.82 -4.25 4.70
C CYS A 60 8.49 -4.69 3.39
N TRP A 61 9.82 -4.81 3.37
CA TRP A 61 10.59 -5.27 2.21
C TRP A 61 10.21 -6.69 1.81
N THR A 62 10.10 -7.62 2.77
CA THR A 62 9.67 -8.99 2.50
C THR A 62 8.25 -9.04 1.92
N VAL A 63 7.33 -8.23 2.46
CA VAL A 63 5.97 -8.14 1.93
C VAL A 63 5.95 -7.57 0.51
N ALA A 64 6.73 -6.52 0.24
CA ALA A 64 6.83 -5.91 -1.08
C ALA A 64 7.41 -6.87 -2.12
N LEU A 65 8.41 -7.67 -1.76
CA LEU A 65 8.96 -8.72 -2.63
C LEU A 65 7.91 -9.77 -2.97
N ALA A 66 7.19 -10.31 -1.97
CA ALA A 66 6.14 -11.30 -2.20
C ALA A 66 5.02 -10.74 -3.10
N LEU A 67 4.58 -9.50 -2.85
CA LEU A 67 3.59 -8.84 -3.71
C LEU A 67 4.12 -8.59 -5.13
N GLY A 68 5.41 -8.33 -5.29
CA GLY A 68 6.05 -8.20 -6.61
C GLY A 68 6.04 -9.50 -7.41
N GLU A 69 6.30 -10.64 -6.76
CA GLU A 69 6.18 -11.97 -7.38
C GLU A 69 4.74 -12.25 -7.82
N LEU A 70 3.76 -11.94 -6.97
CA LEU A 70 2.34 -12.10 -7.31
C LEU A 70 1.92 -11.17 -8.47
N ALA A 71 2.38 -9.92 -8.47
CA ALA A 71 2.05 -8.95 -9.51
C ALA A 71 2.69 -9.26 -10.87
N SER A 72 3.89 -9.87 -10.88
CA SER A 72 4.54 -10.29 -12.12
C SER A 72 3.90 -11.56 -12.72
N THR A 73 3.38 -12.45 -11.88
CA THR A 73 2.73 -13.69 -12.33
C THR A 73 1.27 -13.49 -12.74
N HIS A 74 0.53 -12.65 -12.01
CA HIS A 74 -0.89 -12.36 -12.26
C HIS A 74 -1.11 -10.85 -12.36
N PRO A 75 -0.74 -10.21 -13.48
CA PRO A 75 -0.98 -8.78 -13.66
C PRO A 75 -2.49 -8.53 -13.73
N ALA A 76 -3.05 -7.93 -12.68
CA ALA A 76 -4.47 -7.62 -12.57
C ALA A 76 -4.70 -6.17 -12.14
N ALA A 77 -5.71 -5.53 -12.74
CA ALA A 77 -6.17 -4.21 -12.37
C ALA A 77 -7.12 -4.28 -11.16
N GLY A 78 -6.55 -4.28 -9.95
CA GLY A 78 -7.36 -4.23 -8.72
C GLY A 78 -6.62 -4.20 -7.39
N SER A 79 -5.31 -3.94 -7.41
CA SER A 79 -4.44 -3.89 -6.22
C SER A 79 -4.35 -5.23 -5.46
N PHE A 80 -3.68 -5.23 -4.30
CA PHE A 80 -3.39 -6.42 -3.50
C PHE A 80 -4.62 -7.18 -3.00
N GLY A 81 -5.78 -6.52 -2.93
CA GLY A 81 -7.04 -7.19 -2.59
C GLY A 81 -7.44 -8.28 -3.59
N VAL A 82 -7.05 -8.14 -4.87
CA VAL A 82 -7.26 -9.18 -5.89
C VAL A 82 -6.42 -10.42 -5.57
N TYR A 83 -5.17 -10.25 -5.12
CA TYR A 83 -4.34 -11.39 -4.73
C TYR A 83 -4.89 -12.11 -3.49
N GLY A 84 -5.45 -11.38 -2.52
CA GLY A 84 -6.14 -11.99 -1.38
C GLY A 84 -7.35 -12.83 -1.80
N GLU A 85 -8.11 -12.34 -2.77
CA GLU A 85 -9.27 -13.04 -3.34
C GLU A 85 -8.87 -14.29 -4.13
N LEU A 86 -7.83 -14.17 -4.95
CA LEU A 86 -7.36 -15.23 -5.84
C LEU A 86 -6.67 -16.39 -5.09
N TYR A 87 -5.83 -16.06 -4.10
CA TYR A 87 -4.96 -17.04 -3.44
C TYR A 87 -5.48 -17.56 -2.09
N LEU A 88 -6.39 -16.83 -1.42
CA LEU A 88 -6.94 -17.25 -0.13
C LEU A 88 -8.43 -17.54 -0.23
N ASN A 89 -9.26 -16.51 -0.42
CA ASN A 89 -10.70 -16.58 -0.62
C ASN A 89 -11.30 -15.17 -0.80
N ALA A 90 -12.56 -15.11 -1.26
CA ALA A 90 -13.30 -13.85 -1.43
C ALA A 90 -13.37 -12.99 -0.16
N TRP A 91 -13.45 -13.59 1.03
CA TRP A 91 -13.47 -12.86 2.30
C TRP A 91 -12.14 -12.18 2.59
N ALA A 92 -11.00 -12.82 2.31
CA ALA A 92 -9.67 -12.23 2.48
C ALA A 92 -9.48 -11.04 1.52
N GLY A 93 -9.99 -11.14 0.29
CA GLY A 93 -10.05 -10.02 -0.65
C GLY A 93 -10.91 -8.86 -0.15
N PHE A 94 -12.08 -9.14 0.41
CA PHE A 94 -12.95 -8.11 0.99
C PHE A 94 -12.30 -7.43 2.22
N VAL A 95 -11.82 -8.22 3.18
CA VAL A 95 -11.25 -7.72 4.44
C VAL A 95 -10.00 -6.88 4.18
N SER A 96 -9.13 -7.29 3.25
CA SER A 96 -7.93 -6.51 2.89
C SER A 96 -8.28 -5.15 2.28
N ARG A 97 -9.26 -5.09 1.36
CA ARG A 97 -9.72 -3.83 0.75
C ARG A 97 -10.42 -2.93 1.78
N ALA A 98 -11.31 -3.50 2.60
CA ALA A 98 -12.05 -2.77 3.62
C ALA A 98 -11.12 -2.24 4.73
N GLY A 99 -10.19 -3.08 5.20
CA GLY A 99 -9.19 -2.69 6.18
C GLY A 99 -8.25 -1.61 5.66
N TYR A 100 -7.82 -1.72 4.40
CA TYR A 100 -7.00 -0.69 3.77
C TYR A 100 -7.73 0.64 3.64
N TRP A 101 -8.99 0.62 3.19
CA TRP A 101 -9.81 1.83 3.10
C TRP A 101 -9.98 2.49 4.48
N ALA A 102 -10.26 1.71 5.52
CA ALA A 102 -10.41 2.23 6.88
C ALA A 102 -9.10 2.83 7.41
N ALA A 103 -7.97 2.16 7.17
CA ALA A 103 -6.64 2.66 7.55
C ALA A 103 -6.34 4.00 6.87
N LEU A 104 -6.62 4.13 5.56
CA LEU A 104 -6.47 5.40 4.85
C LEU A 104 -7.40 6.49 5.37
N ALA A 105 -8.68 6.17 5.63
CA ALA A 105 -9.64 7.13 6.16
C ALA A 105 -9.19 7.69 7.53
N VAL A 106 -8.71 6.82 8.42
CA VAL A 106 -8.14 7.23 9.72
C VAL A 106 -6.85 8.01 9.54
N SER A 107 -5.96 7.59 8.65
CA SER A 107 -4.71 8.28 8.36
C SER A 107 -4.97 9.70 7.89
N ILE A 108 -5.88 9.90 6.93
CA ILE A 108 -6.28 11.23 6.47
C ILE A 108 -6.80 12.07 7.65
N GLY A 109 -7.63 11.50 8.54
CA GLY A 109 -8.06 12.20 9.74
C GLY A 109 -6.88 12.67 10.62
N ALA A 110 -5.87 11.82 10.81
CA ALA A 110 -4.68 12.15 11.59
C ALA A 110 -3.82 13.25 10.93
N GLU A 111 -3.64 13.21 9.61
CA GLU A 111 -2.91 14.24 8.86
C GLU A 111 -3.58 15.60 8.98
N LEU A 112 -4.91 15.62 8.96
CA LEU A 112 -5.72 16.84 9.09
C LEU A 112 -5.57 17.45 10.49
N VAL A 113 -5.57 16.64 11.55
CA VAL A 113 -5.32 17.11 12.93
C VAL A 113 -3.91 17.70 13.05
N ALA A 114 -2.91 16.99 12.53
CA ALA A 114 -1.52 17.45 12.57
C ALA A 114 -1.28 18.76 11.80
N SER A 115 -2.08 19.04 10.76
CA SER A 115 -1.94 20.27 9.98
C SER A 115 -2.38 21.54 10.71
N VAL A 116 -3.17 21.40 11.79
CA VAL A 116 -3.73 22.52 12.56
C VAL A 116 -2.95 22.77 13.87
N THR A 117 -2.13 21.82 14.31
CA THR A 117 -1.30 21.91 15.53
C THR A 117 0.13 22.33 15.21
#